data_AF-A0A3N5FS22-F1
#
_entry.id   AF-A0A3N5FS22-F1
#
_cell.length_a   1.000
_cell.length_b   1.000
_cell.length_c   1.000
_cell.angle_alpha   90.00
_cell.angle_beta   90.00
_cell.angle_gamma   90.00
#
_symmetry.space_group_name_H-M   'P 1'
#
loop_
_entity.id
_entity.type
_entity.pdbx_description
1 polymer ?
#
loop_
_entity_poly.entity_id
_entity_poly.type
_entity_poly.pdbx_seq_one_letter_code
_entity_poly.pdbx_strand_id
1 'polypeptide(L)'
;MIVTKNDEAAARLFDDLRFYYDLSGLSETSLALFPRWETLPYEATAPHVGLIARRMNALHQIRTLPAAKVVTSIDALMQRLMPVEIFLRTVLTFKVGAAIEREALTAGLLRLGYRRVSVVEIPGEFSIRGGIVDIFSTAYDEPLRVEFLGETVESLRLFDPATQKSTAKMDRAMVLPAREYLRTGAPDAFAPSPADAEGRAPELYDAMQTLFDYFTAQPLLVFDQPAALKQSCVAL
;
A
#
# COMPACT_ATOMS: atom_id res chain seq x y z
N MET A 1 -16.90 -3.70 -7.88
CA MET A 1 -15.92 -4.70 -7.42
C MET A 1 -16.20 -6.02 -8.12
N ILE A 2 -15.18 -6.60 -8.74
CA ILE A 2 -15.23 -7.88 -9.42
C ILE A 2 -14.56 -8.91 -8.52
N VAL A 3 -15.28 -9.98 -8.18
CA VAL A 3 -14.79 -11.04 -7.30
C VAL A 3 -14.62 -12.31 -8.12
N THR A 4 -13.40 -12.86 -8.12
CA THR A 4 -13.04 -14.09 -8.81
C THR A 4 -12.84 -15.24 -7.83
N LYS A 5 -12.71 -16.46 -8.36
CA LYS A 5 -12.56 -17.69 -7.58
C LYS A 5 -11.24 -17.80 -6.80
N ASN A 6 -10.17 -17.12 -7.24
CA ASN A 6 -8.83 -17.16 -6.66
C ASN A 6 -7.95 -16.01 -7.22
N ASP A 7 -6.80 -15.75 -6.60
CA ASP A 7 -5.89 -14.67 -6.99
C ASP A 7 -5.32 -14.78 -8.40
N GLU A 8 -5.09 -16.01 -8.88
CA GLU A 8 -4.61 -16.22 -10.25
C GLU A 8 -5.64 -15.76 -11.28
N ALA A 9 -6.92 -16.09 -11.09
CA ALA A 9 -8.00 -15.60 -11.92
C ALA A 9 -8.17 -14.08 -11.80
N ALA A 10 -8.01 -13.52 -10.59
CA ALA A 10 -8.05 -12.07 -10.38
C ALA A 10 -6.94 -11.35 -11.15
N ALA A 11 -5.70 -11.85 -11.08
CA ALA A 11 -4.56 -11.28 -11.80
C ALA A 11 -4.76 -11.31 -13.32
N ARG A 12 -5.15 -12.48 -13.86
CA ARG A 12 -5.42 -12.63 -15.31
C ARG A 12 -6.51 -11.66 -15.78
N LEU A 13 -7.63 -11.59 -15.05
CA LEU A 13 -8.73 -10.69 -15.39
C LEU A 13 -8.31 -9.21 -15.29
N PHE A 14 -7.48 -8.87 -14.30
CA PHE A 14 -6.96 -7.52 -14.16
C PHE A 14 -6.06 -7.14 -15.34
N ASP A 15 -5.17 -8.04 -15.78
CA ASP A 15 -4.31 -7.82 -16.96
C ASP A 15 -5.15 -7.67 -18.24
N ASP A 16 -6.18 -8.51 -18.43
CA ASP A 16 -7.13 -8.39 -19.54
C ASP A 16 -7.81 -7.01 -19.52
N LEU A 17 -8.29 -6.56 -18.35
CA LEU A 17 -8.93 -5.26 -18.21
C LEU A 17 -7.96 -4.11 -18.53
N ARG A 18 -6.70 -4.18 -18.07
CA ARG A 18 -5.67 -3.19 -18.40
C ARG A 18 -5.44 -3.09 -19.90
N PHE A 19 -5.28 -4.24 -20.57
CA PHE A 19 -5.14 -4.29 -22.02
C PHE A 19 -6.29 -3.57 -22.75
N TYR A 20 -7.53 -3.82 -22.35
CA TYR A 20 -8.69 -3.14 -22.97
C TYR A 20 -8.81 -1.67 -22.59
N TYR A 21 -8.36 -1.27 -21.41
CA TYR A 21 -8.29 0.15 -21.01
C TYR A 21 -7.33 0.92 -21.89
N ASP A 22 -6.11 0.42 -22.06
CA ASP A 22 -5.09 1.01 -22.93
C ASP A 22 -5.59 1.09 -24.38
N LEU A 23 -6.13 -0.02 -24.91
CA LEU A 23 -6.70 -0.06 -26.26
C LEU A 23 -7.84 0.95 -26.48
N SER A 24 -8.63 1.21 -25.44
CA SER A 24 -9.77 2.14 -25.49
C SER A 24 -9.39 3.59 -25.13
N GLY A 25 -8.12 3.87 -24.82
CA GLY A 25 -7.66 5.18 -24.35
C GLY A 25 -8.24 5.59 -23.00
N LEU A 26 -8.66 4.62 -22.18
CA LEU A 26 -9.18 4.85 -20.84
C LEU A 26 -8.04 4.87 -19.83
N SER A 27 -8.15 5.76 -18.84
CA SER A 27 -7.18 5.81 -17.75
C SER A 27 -7.36 4.64 -16.78
N GLU A 28 -6.26 3.92 -16.54
CA GLU A 28 -6.18 2.84 -15.55
C GLU A 28 -6.15 3.34 -14.09
N THR A 29 -6.11 4.64 -13.84
CA THR A 29 -5.99 5.21 -12.47
C THR A 29 -7.12 4.77 -11.53
N SER A 30 -8.27 4.39 -12.09
CA SER A 30 -9.42 3.89 -11.32
C SER A 30 -9.49 2.37 -11.22
N LEU A 31 -8.53 1.62 -11.75
CA LEU A 31 -8.52 0.17 -11.78
C LEU A 31 -7.48 -0.38 -10.80
N ALA A 32 -7.92 -1.14 -9.80
CA ALA A 32 -7.09 -1.70 -8.74
C ALA A 32 -7.19 -3.23 -8.68
N LEU A 33 -6.07 -3.89 -8.40
CA LEU A 33 -6.02 -5.30 -8.01
C LEU A 33 -5.81 -5.40 -6.50
N PHE A 34 -6.69 -6.10 -5.79
CA PHE A 34 -6.54 -6.38 -4.37
C PHE A 34 -6.25 -7.88 -4.15
N PRO A 35 -4.97 -8.28 -4.01
CA PRO A 35 -4.57 -9.68 -3.83
C PRO A 35 -4.65 -10.13 -2.37
N ARG A 36 -4.72 -11.44 -2.12
CA ARG A 36 -4.59 -12.06 -0.80
C ARG A 36 -3.14 -11.99 -0.32
N TRP A 37 -2.89 -12.29 0.96
CA TRP A 37 -1.52 -12.59 1.38
C TRP A 37 -1.05 -13.93 0.80
N GLU A 38 0.19 -13.98 0.30
CA GLU A 38 0.81 -15.23 -0.16
C GLU A 38 1.15 -16.18 0.99
N THR A 39 1.13 -15.72 2.22
CA THR A 39 1.41 -16.47 3.44
C THR A 39 0.16 -17.18 3.96
N LEU A 40 0.33 -18.36 4.55
CA LEU A 40 -0.80 -19.07 5.17
C LEU A 40 -1.18 -18.42 6.51
N PRO A 41 -2.45 -18.49 6.94
CA PRO A 41 -2.84 -18.11 8.29
C PRO A 41 -1.98 -18.85 9.32
N TYR A 42 -1.47 -18.13 10.32
CA TYR A 42 -0.62 -18.65 11.41
C TYR A 42 0.79 -19.12 11.00
N GLU A 43 1.20 -18.88 9.75
CA GLU A 43 2.59 -19.03 9.34
C GLU A 43 3.40 -17.81 9.79
N ALA A 44 4.56 -18.04 10.41
CA ALA A 44 5.44 -16.97 10.88
C ALA A 44 6.29 -16.37 9.74
N THR A 45 5.61 -15.95 8.67
CA THR A 45 6.22 -15.33 7.48
C THR A 45 5.51 -14.03 7.17
N ALA A 46 6.28 -12.95 6.99
CA ALA A 46 5.72 -11.66 6.62
C ALA A 46 5.40 -11.64 5.12
N PRO A 47 4.28 -11.04 4.68
CA PRO A 47 4.01 -10.87 3.27
C PRO A 47 5.08 -10.03 2.59
N HIS A 48 5.37 -10.34 1.31
CA HIS A 48 6.34 -9.58 0.54
C HIS A 48 5.90 -8.11 0.40
N VAL A 49 6.83 -7.16 0.53
CA VAL A 49 6.51 -5.72 0.51
C VAL A 49 5.86 -5.25 -0.79
N GLY A 50 6.20 -5.87 -1.93
CA GLY A 50 5.53 -5.59 -3.20
C GLY A 50 4.05 -5.98 -3.20
N LEU A 51 3.69 -7.04 -2.46
CA LEU A 51 2.30 -7.44 -2.28
C LEU A 51 1.56 -6.47 -1.36
N ILE A 52 2.20 -6.06 -0.25
CA ILE A 52 1.68 -4.99 0.62
C ILE A 52 1.48 -3.71 -0.18
N ALA A 53 2.40 -3.35 -1.08
CA ALA A 53 2.29 -2.16 -1.90
C ALA A 53 1.05 -2.18 -2.81
N ARG A 54 0.79 -3.30 -3.49
CA ARG A 54 -0.44 -3.46 -4.30
C ARG A 54 -1.69 -3.30 -3.44
N ARG A 55 -1.72 -3.92 -2.26
CA ARG A 55 -2.84 -3.82 -1.32
C ARG A 55 -3.05 -2.40 -0.82
N MET A 56 -2.00 -1.72 -0.36
CA MET A 56 -2.11 -0.34 0.16
C MET A 56 -2.58 0.63 -0.92
N ASN A 57 -2.08 0.50 -2.16
CA ASN A 57 -2.57 1.28 -3.29
C ASN A 57 -4.05 1.02 -3.56
N ALA A 58 -4.46 -0.25 -3.61
CA ALA A 58 -5.86 -0.59 -3.83
C ALA A 58 -6.77 0.00 -2.74
N LEU A 59 -6.41 -0.13 -1.46
CA LEU A 59 -7.16 0.48 -0.35
C LEU A 59 -7.22 2.00 -0.46
N HIS A 60 -6.10 2.65 -0.80
CA HIS A 60 -6.06 4.09 -1.01
C HIS A 60 -6.95 4.53 -2.17
N GLN A 61 -6.89 3.84 -3.31
CA GLN A 61 -7.71 4.14 -4.49
C GLN A 61 -9.20 3.93 -4.21
N ILE A 62 -9.58 2.83 -3.56
CA ILE A 62 -10.98 2.58 -3.15
C ILE A 62 -11.52 3.74 -2.32
N ARG A 63 -10.68 4.26 -1.41
CA ARG A 63 -11.10 5.29 -0.48
C ARG A 63 -11.14 6.69 -1.10
N THR A 64 -10.27 6.97 -2.08
CA THR A 64 -10.08 8.32 -2.64
C THR A 64 -10.78 8.53 -3.98
N LEU A 65 -11.07 7.46 -4.73
CA LEU A 65 -11.67 7.54 -6.06
C LEU A 65 -13.12 7.03 -6.03
N PRO A 66 -14.13 7.89 -6.28
CA PRO A 66 -15.55 7.49 -6.23
C PRO A 66 -15.95 6.37 -7.20
N ALA A 67 -15.20 6.20 -8.29
CA ALA A 67 -15.46 5.21 -9.33
C ALA A 67 -14.37 4.11 -9.40
N ALA A 68 -13.72 3.82 -8.26
CA ALA A 68 -12.73 2.76 -8.17
C ALA A 68 -13.32 1.40 -8.55
N LYS A 69 -12.68 0.74 -9.52
CA LYS A 69 -12.98 -0.62 -9.96
C LYS A 69 -11.91 -1.52 -9.39
N VAL A 70 -12.33 -2.42 -8.51
CA VAL A 70 -11.44 -3.37 -7.84
C VAL A 70 -11.67 -4.75 -8.40
N VAL A 71 -10.60 -5.43 -8.79
CA VAL A 71 -10.56 -6.87 -9.05
C VAL A 71 -9.95 -7.55 -7.83
N THR A 72 -10.59 -8.57 -7.31
CA THR A 72 -10.12 -9.31 -6.13
C THR A 72 -10.58 -10.76 -6.19
N SER A 73 -10.07 -11.59 -5.27
CA SER A 73 -10.48 -12.98 -5.11
C SER A 73 -11.36 -13.15 -3.86
N ILE A 74 -12.06 -14.28 -3.78
CA ILE A 74 -12.80 -14.64 -2.57
C ILE A 74 -11.89 -14.75 -1.34
N ASP A 75 -10.68 -15.27 -1.49
CA ASP A 75 -9.71 -15.45 -0.40
C ASP A 75 -9.27 -14.10 0.16
N ALA A 76 -8.92 -13.16 -0.72
CA ALA A 76 -8.52 -11.81 -0.36
C ALA A 76 -9.67 -11.04 0.30
N LEU A 77 -10.91 -11.25 -0.17
CA LEU A 77 -12.11 -10.62 0.36
C LEU A 77 -12.41 -11.06 1.81
N MET A 78 -12.05 -12.29 2.17
CA MET A 78 -12.23 -12.83 3.52
C MET A 78 -11.19 -12.30 4.52
N GLN A 79 -10.07 -11.75 4.05
CA GLN A 79 -9.05 -11.20 4.92
C GLN A 79 -9.55 -9.94 5.63
N ARG A 80 -9.32 -9.90 6.94
CA ARG A 80 -9.60 -8.74 7.78
C ARG A 80 -8.49 -7.71 7.66
N LEU A 81 -8.89 -6.44 7.62
CA LEU A 81 -8.04 -5.29 7.37
C LEU A 81 -7.97 -4.38 8.59
N MET A 82 -6.93 -3.55 8.64
CA MET A 82 -6.86 -2.45 9.60
C MET A 82 -8.06 -1.51 9.41
N PRO A 83 -8.52 -0.82 10.47
CA PRO A 83 -9.56 0.20 10.36
C PRO A 83 -9.23 1.30 9.34
N VAL A 84 -10.24 1.72 8.57
CA VAL A 84 -10.17 2.81 7.59
C VAL A 84 -9.66 4.09 8.23
N GLU A 85 -10.13 4.43 9.43
CA GLU A 85 -9.72 5.64 10.13
C GLU A 85 -8.23 5.60 10.51
N ILE A 86 -7.72 4.41 10.86
CA ILE A 86 -6.31 4.20 11.15
C ILE A 86 -5.51 4.29 9.84
N PHE A 87 -5.93 3.60 8.79
CA PHE A 87 -5.31 3.65 7.47
C PHE A 87 -5.23 5.08 6.91
N LEU A 88 -6.28 5.88 7.05
CA LEU A 88 -6.25 7.26 6.56
C LEU A 88 -5.25 8.14 7.33
N ARG A 89 -5.04 7.87 8.62
CA ARG A 89 -4.05 8.59 9.45
C ARG A 89 -2.61 8.15 9.19
N THR A 90 -2.40 7.00 8.55
CA THR A 90 -1.06 6.49 8.24
C THR A 90 -0.51 7.06 6.93
N VAL A 91 -1.35 7.64 6.08
CA VAL A 91 -0.92 8.27 4.83
C VAL A 91 -0.13 9.55 5.15
N LEU A 92 1.18 9.51 4.96
CA LEU A 92 2.01 10.72 5.06
C LEU A 92 1.95 11.45 3.72
N THR A 93 1.76 12.77 3.74
CA THR A 93 1.69 13.57 2.52
C THR A 93 2.77 14.64 2.50
N PHE A 94 3.36 14.87 1.34
CA PHE A 94 4.38 15.87 1.10
C PHE A 94 3.86 16.87 0.08
N LYS A 95 4.20 18.13 0.26
CA LYS A 95 3.92 19.20 -0.69
C LYS A 95 5.09 20.17 -0.68
N VAL A 96 5.54 20.58 -1.86
CA VAL A 96 6.59 21.61 -1.98
C VAL A 96 6.16 22.88 -1.25
N GLY A 97 7.06 23.42 -0.43
CA GLY A 97 6.85 24.58 0.44
C GLY A 97 6.18 24.29 1.79
N ALA A 98 5.81 23.03 2.09
CA ALA A 98 5.30 22.66 3.41
C ALA A 98 6.44 22.48 4.41
N ALA A 99 6.19 22.84 5.67
CA ALA A 99 7.09 22.55 6.79
C ALA A 99 6.81 21.14 7.34
N ILE A 100 7.85 20.33 7.50
CA ILE A 100 7.80 18.99 8.08
C ILE A 100 9.00 18.80 9.00
N GLU A 101 8.74 18.49 10.26
CA GLU A 101 9.76 18.11 11.24
C GLU A 101 10.34 16.73 10.86
N ARG A 102 11.67 16.67 10.70
CA ARG A 102 12.33 15.45 10.18
C ARG A 102 12.29 14.30 11.17
N GLU A 103 12.35 14.60 12.45
CA GLU A 103 12.28 13.65 13.55
C GLU A 103 10.89 13.01 13.59
N ALA A 104 9.84 13.81 13.44
CA ALA A 104 8.47 13.33 13.30
C ALA A 104 8.26 12.49 12.03
N LEU A 105 8.83 12.91 10.90
CA LEU A 105 8.80 12.13 9.65
C LEU A 105 9.48 10.77 9.83
N THR A 106 10.67 10.75 10.45
CA THR A 106 11.43 9.51 10.71
C THR A 106 10.63 8.57 11.61
N ALA A 107 10.05 9.09 12.69
CA ALA A 107 9.18 8.35 13.58
C ALA A 107 7.96 7.77 12.84
N GLY A 108 7.34 8.56 11.97
CA GLY A 108 6.24 8.16 11.11
C GLY A 108 6.63 7.01 10.19
N LEU A 109 7.70 7.14 9.41
CA LEU A 109 8.18 6.11 8.49
C LEU A 109 8.46 4.79 9.23
N LEU A 110 9.17 4.85 10.36
CA LEU A 110 9.44 3.66 11.15
C LEU A 110 8.15 3.00 11.67
N ARG A 111 7.16 3.79 12.09
CA ARG A 111 5.85 3.31 12.55
C ARG A 111 5.07 2.60 11.45
N LEU A 112 5.21 3.07 10.21
CA LEU A 112 4.62 2.48 9.00
C LEU A 112 5.33 1.19 8.54
N GLY A 113 6.36 0.75 9.25
CA GLY A 113 7.12 -0.45 8.92
C GLY A 113 8.28 -0.22 7.94
N TYR A 114 8.63 1.04 7.64
CA TYR A 114 9.77 1.33 6.79
C TYR A 114 11.09 1.05 7.51
N ARG A 115 12.08 0.59 6.74
CA ARG A 115 13.44 0.31 7.23
C ARG A 115 14.40 1.40 6.80
N ARG A 116 15.19 1.90 7.75
CA ARG A 116 16.28 2.83 7.47
C ARG A 116 17.47 2.08 6.86
N VAL A 117 17.93 2.53 5.71
CA VAL A 117 19.06 1.97 4.95
C VAL A 117 20.02 3.09 4.51
N SER A 118 21.19 2.72 4.01
CA SER A 118 22.17 3.67 3.46
C SER A 118 21.81 4.13 2.05
N VAL A 119 21.29 3.21 1.24
CA VAL A 119 20.84 3.42 -0.14
C VAL A 119 19.49 2.74 -0.30
N VAL A 120 18.54 3.46 -0.89
CA VAL A 120 17.17 2.99 -1.09
C VAL A 120 17.11 2.24 -2.42
N GLU A 121 16.68 0.97 -2.36
CA GLU A 121 16.66 0.09 -3.53
C GLU A 121 15.28 -0.55 -3.75
N ILE A 122 14.56 -0.91 -2.68
CA ILE A 122 13.26 -1.60 -2.75
C ILE A 122 12.16 -0.88 -1.95
N PRO A 123 10.86 -1.11 -2.28
CA PRO A 123 9.75 -0.54 -1.52
C PRO A 123 9.83 -0.83 -0.02
N GLY A 124 9.42 0.13 0.80
CA GLY A 124 9.48 0.02 2.27
C GLY A 124 10.83 0.45 2.87
N GLU A 125 11.73 1.01 2.08
CA GLU A 125 13.00 1.55 2.54
C GLU A 125 13.02 3.06 2.56
N PHE A 126 13.84 3.62 3.45
CA PHE A 126 14.18 5.04 3.42
C PHE A 126 15.62 5.29 3.85
N SER A 127 16.19 6.41 3.39
CA SER A 127 17.51 6.89 3.83
C SER A 127 17.44 8.38 4.17
N ILE A 128 18.36 8.84 5.02
CA ILE A 128 18.49 10.25 5.38
C ILE A 128 19.94 10.66 5.19
N ARG A 129 20.17 11.67 4.36
CA ARG A 129 21.49 12.20 3.98
C ARG A 129 21.46 13.73 4.03
N GLY A 130 21.83 14.30 5.19
CA GLY A 130 21.76 15.74 5.41
C GLY A 130 20.33 16.26 5.29
N GLY A 131 20.10 17.16 4.32
CA GLY A 131 18.78 17.71 3.98
C GLY A 131 17.97 16.84 3.01
N ILE A 132 18.43 15.63 2.67
CA ILE A 132 17.73 14.75 1.73
C ILE A 132 17.15 13.54 2.47
N VAL A 133 15.89 13.23 2.19
CA VAL A 133 15.25 11.98 2.61
C VAL A 133 14.77 11.24 1.36
N ASP A 134 15.36 10.08 1.10
CA ASP A 134 14.89 9.19 0.04
C ASP A 134 13.95 8.15 0.64
N ILE A 135 12.81 7.90 0.00
CA ILE A 135 11.76 7.01 0.49
C ILE A 135 11.23 6.21 -0.68
N PHE A 136 11.37 4.89 -0.67
CA PHE A 136 10.67 4.04 -1.64
C PHE A 136 9.27 3.74 -1.12
N SER A 137 8.35 4.66 -1.41
CA SER A 137 6.97 4.48 -0.99
C SER A 137 6.33 3.28 -1.66
N THR A 138 5.50 2.56 -0.91
CA THR A 138 4.55 1.60 -1.46
C THR A 138 3.49 2.24 -2.37
N ALA A 139 3.38 3.57 -2.46
CA ALA A 139 2.45 4.29 -3.32
C ALA A 139 2.90 4.44 -4.79
N TYR A 140 4.17 4.20 -5.08
CA TYR A 140 4.78 4.49 -6.38
C TYR A 140 5.66 3.32 -6.85
N ASP A 141 5.89 3.27 -8.17
CA ASP A 141 6.80 2.31 -8.78
C ASP A 141 8.28 2.76 -8.71
N GLU A 142 8.52 4.04 -8.40
CA GLU A 142 9.85 4.63 -8.22
C GLU A 142 9.96 5.30 -6.84
N PRO A 143 11.16 5.30 -6.22
CA PRO A 143 11.38 6.00 -4.97
C PRO A 143 11.32 7.53 -5.11
N LEU A 144 10.87 8.17 -4.03
CA LEU A 144 10.77 9.60 -3.85
C LEU A 144 12.04 10.13 -3.19
N ARG A 145 12.61 11.20 -3.73
CA ARG A 145 13.59 12.06 -3.08
C ARG A 145 12.92 13.33 -2.59
N VAL A 146 12.98 13.56 -1.29
CA VAL A 146 12.51 14.77 -0.62
C VAL A 146 13.71 15.61 -0.22
N GLU A 147 13.87 16.76 -0.85
CA GLU A 147 14.92 17.73 -0.53
C GLU A 147 14.37 18.78 0.43
N PHE A 148 15.07 19.03 1.53
CA PHE A 148 14.70 19.97 2.57
C PHE A 148 15.68 21.14 2.65
N LEU A 149 15.13 22.34 2.85
CA LEU A 149 15.85 23.52 3.29
C LEU A 149 15.39 23.87 4.71
N GLY A 150 16.21 23.51 5.71
CA GLY A 150 15.77 23.52 7.11
C GLY A 150 14.66 22.49 7.33
N GLU A 151 13.48 22.95 7.74
CA GLU A 151 12.28 22.12 7.91
C GLU A 151 11.30 22.22 6.74
N THR A 152 11.63 22.98 5.70
CA THR A 152 10.73 23.19 4.55
C THR A 152 11.09 22.24 3.41
N VAL A 153 10.08 21.58 2.83
CA VAL A 153 10.23 20.78 1.61
C VAL A 153 10.54 21.71 0.44
N GLU A 154 11.78 21.67 -0.04
CA GLU A 154 12.26 22.48 -1.17
C GLU A 154 11.90 21.83 -2.51
N SER A 155 12.09 20.52 -2.64
CA SER A 155 11.75 19.82 -3.88
C SER A 155 11.36 18.35 -3.65
N LEU A 156 10.50 17.84 -4.52
CA LEU A 156 10.08 16.44 -4.56
C LEU A 156 10.37 15.87 -5.95
N ARG A 157 11.04 14.72 -6.01
CA ARG A 157 11.40 14.07 -7.27
C ARG A 157 11.28 12.56 -7.17
N LEU A 158 10.87 11.91 -8.25
CA LEU A 158 11.11 10.49 -8.44
C LEU A 158 12.56 10.27 -8.89
N PHE A 159 13.12 9.12 -8.58
CA PHE A 159 14.44 8.73 -9.06
C PHE A 159 14.51 7.23 -9.35
N ASP A 160 15.40 6.85 -10.27
CA ASP A 160 15.65 5.44 -10.60
C ASP A 160 16.49 4.80 -9.47
N PRO A 161 16.03 3.70 -8.83
CA PRO A 161 16.71 3.10 -7.69
C PRO A 161 18.07 2.49 -8.06
N ALA A 162 18.26 2.02 -9.28
CA ALA A 162 19.51 1.41 -9.73
C ALA A 162 20.58 2.46 -10.03
N THR A 163 20.20 3.59 -10.64
CA THR A 163 21.14 4.65 -11.05
C THR A 163 21.24 5.81 -10.07
N GLN A 164 20.28 5.92 -9.13
CA GLN A 164 20.14 7.00 -8.15
C GLN A 164 19.94 8.41 -8.79
N LYS A 165 19.53 8.45 -10.06
CA LYS A 165 19.30 9.68 -10.82
C LYS A 165 17.83 10.05 -10.83
N SER A 166 17.53 11.34 -10.68
CA SER A 166 16.16 11.85 -10.75
C SER A 166 15.53 11.58 -12.12
N THR A 167 14.26 11.18 -12.12
CA THR A 167 13.48 10.84 -13.31
C THR A 167 12.36 11.82 -13.56
N ALA A 168 11.62 12.24 -12.52
CA ALA A 168 10.52 13.20 -12.65
C ALA A 168 10.43 14.16 -11.45
N LYS A 169 9.91 15.38 -11.66
CA LYS A 169 9.58 16.32 -10.58
C LYS A 169 8.12 16.17 -10.18
N MET A 170 7.83 16.42 -8.90
CA MET A 170 6.47 16.38 -8.35
C MET A 170 6.20 17.63 -7.50
N ASP A 171 4.95 18.08 -7.46
CA ASP A 171 4.52 19.14 -6.53
C ASP A 171 4.00 18.57 -5.21
N ARG A 172 3.54 17.31 -5.25
CA ARG A 172 2.99 16.58 -4.12
C ARG A 172 3.39 15.12 -4.21
N ALA A 173 3.62 14.51 -3.06
CA ALA A 173 3.85 13.09 -2.94
C ALA A 173 3.14 12.56 -1.69
N MET A 174 3.15 11.24 -1.54
CA MET A 174 2.55 10.57 -0.39
C MET A 174 3.34 9.32 -0.08
N VAL A 175 3.27 8.86 1.16
CA VAL A 175 3.85 7.61 1.61
C VAL A 175 2.76 6.78 2.25
N LEU A 176 2.47 5.63 1.64
CA LEU A 176 1.57 4.61 2.18
C LEU A 176 2.33 3.65 3.10
N PRO A 177 1.64 2.88 3.97
CA PRO A 177 2.29 1.92 4.85
C PRO A 177 3.13 0.86 4.10
N ALA A 178 4.24 0.42 4.70
CA ALA A 178 5.04 -0.70 4.21
C ALA A 178 4.61 -2.04 4.84
N ARG A 179 3.76 -2.00 5.86
CA ARG A 179 3.14 -3.16 6.53
C ARG A 179 1.68 -2.86 6.87
N GLU A 180 0.87 -3.91 6.97
CA GLU A 180 -0.52 -3.82 7.45
C GLU A 180 -0.61 -3.81 9.00
N TYR A 181 0.52 -4.05 9.67
CA TYR A 181 0.69 -3.96 11.11
C TYR A 181 1.52 -2.73 11.48
N LEU A 182 0.93 -1.79 12.22
CA LEU A 182 1.63 -0.59 12.67
C LEU A 182 2.44 -0.84 13.94
N ARG A 183 3.60 -0.20 14.05
CA ARG A 183 4.42 -0.31 15.27
C ARG A 183 3.94 0.68 16.32
N THR A 184 3.68 0.19 17.53
CA THR A 184 3.28 1.03 18.68
C THR A 184 4.47 1.33 19.58
N GLY A 185 4.41 2.47 20.29
CA GLY A 185 5.46 2.93 21.19
C GLY A 185 6.39 3.99 20.60
N ALA A 186 7.49 4.24 21.32
CA ALA A 186 8.48 5.25 20.97
C ALA A 186 9.41 4.75 19.83
N PRO A 187 9.78 5.61 18.87
CA PRO A 187 10.63 5.22 17.74
C PRO A 187 11.98 4.62 18.12
N ASP A 188 12.55 5.00 19.25
CA ASP A 188 13.86 4.49 19.69
C ASP A 188 13.77 3.07 20.31
N ALA A 189 12.57 2.65 20.71
CA ALA A 189 12.30 1.33 21.31
C ALA A 189 11.84 0.28 20.28
N PHE A 190 11.85 0.65 19.01
CA PHE A 190 11.35 -0.13 17.90
C PHE A 190 12.27 -1.32 17.59
N ALA A 191 12.03 -2.45 18.25
CA ALA A 191 12.62 -3.75 17.92
C ALA A 191 12.15 -4.27 16.54
N PRO A 192 12.97 -5.02 15.79
CA PRO A 192 12.55 -5.64 14.53
C PRO A 192 11.18 -6.29 14.67
N SER A 193 10.24 -5.90 13.81
CA SER A 193 8.89 -6.44 13.87
C SER A 193 8.94 -7.94 13.59
N PRO A 194 8.22 -8.76 14.36
CA PRO A 194 8.26 -10.21 14.19
C PRO A 194 7.68 -10.60 12.83
N ALA A 195 8.04 -11.80 12.37
CA ALA A 195 7.66 -12.27 11.05
C ALA A 195 6.14 -12.52 10.93
N ASP A 196 5.47 -12.81 12.04
CA ASP A 196 4.03 -13.02 12.15
C ASP A 196 3.23 -11.74 12.48
N ALA A 197 3.85 -10.56 12.45
CA ALA A 197 3.23 -9.32 12.93
C ALA A 197 1.88 -9.03 12.26
N GLU A 198 1.74 -9.27 10.95
CA GLU A 198 0.46 -9.09 10.23
C GLU A 198 -0.64 -9.99 10.79
N GLY A 199 -0.32 -11.24 11.16
CA GLY A 199 -1.26 -12.16 11.79
C GLY A 199 -1.74 -11.70 13.16
N ARG A 200 -0.95 -10.85 13.83
CA ARG A 200 -1.24 -10.26 15.15
C ARG A 200 -1.98 -8.93 15.07
N ALA A 201 -2.38 -8.48 13.88
CA ALA A 201 -3.18 -7.27 13.71
C ALA A 201 -4.42 -7.17 14.63
N PRO A 202 -5.16 -8.27 14.92
CA PRO A 202 -6.28 -8.23 15.85
C PRO A 202 -5.90 -7.90 17.31
N GLU A 203 -4.64 -8.08 17.70
CA GLU A 203 -4.14 -7.67 19.03
C GLU A 203 -3.90 -6.16 19.12
N LEU A 204 -3.70 -5.52 17.96
CA LEU A 204 -3.35 -4.12 17.84
C LEU A 204 -4.57 -3.23 17.57
N TYR A 205 -5.51 -3.72 16.75
CA TYR A 205 -6.68 -2.96 16.35
C TYR A 205 -7.93 -3.47 17.08
N ASP A 206 -8.59 -2.58 17.83
CA ASP A 206 -9.80 -2.92 18.61
C ASP A 206 -10.92 -3.54 17.76
N ALA A 207 -11.00 -3.14 16.50
CA ALA A 207 -11.89 -3.71 15.51
C ALA A 207 -11.14 -3.90 14.20
N MET A 208 -11.37 -5.04 13.54
CA MET A 208 -10.88 -5.25 12.18
C MET A 208 -12.02 -5.01 11.18
N GLN A 209 -11.68 -4.45 10.03
CA GLN A 209 -12.64 -4.16 8.97
C GLN A 209 -12.50 -5.14 7.80
N THR A 210 -13.42 -5.07 6.85
CA THR A 210 -13.40 -5.80 5.59
C THR A 210 -13.07 -4.85 4.45
N LEU A 211 -12.79 -5.39 3.26
CA LEU A 211 -12.61 -4.59 2.06
C LEU A 211 -13.86 -3.73 1.73
N PHE A 212 -15.06 -4.20 2.11
CA PHE A 212 -16.31 -3.45 1.89
C PHE A 212 -16.36 -2.14 2.66
N ASP A 213 -15.80 -2.09 3.87
CA ASP A 213 -15.83 -0.91 4.74
C ASP A 213 -14.96 0.24 4.17
N TYR A 214 -14.01 -0.07 3.29
CA TYR A 214 -13.17 0.93 2.62
C TYR A 214 -13.93 1.74 1.57
N PHE A 215 -15.00 1.18 0.99
CA PHE A 215 -15.80 1.88 -0.01
C PHE A 215 -16.63 3.00 0.64
N THR A 216 -16.68 4.15 -0.02
CA THR A 216 -17.49 5.31 0.43
C THR A 216 -18.99 5.14 0.14
N ALA A 217 -19.35 4.24 -0.77
CA ALA A 217 -20.70 3.85 -1.11
C ALA A 217 -20.75 2.35 -1.41
N GLN A 218 -21.92 1.73 -1.31
CA GLN A 218 -22.07 0.30 -1.57
C GLN A 218 -21.59 -0.04 -3.00
N PRO A 219 -20.58 -0.90 -3.16
CA PRO A 219 -20.06 -1.22 -4.47
C PRO A 219 -21.02 -2.14 -5.24
N LEU A 220 -21.15 -1.94 -6.55
CA LEU A 220 -21.72 -2.94 -7.44
C LEU A 220 -20.82 -4.18 -7.42
N LEU A 221 -21.40 -5.34 -7.11
CA LEU A 221 -20.70 -6.63 -7.10
C LEU A 221 -20.90 -7.36 -8.42
N VAL A 222 -19.80 -7.81 -9.00
CA VAL A 222 -19.78 -8.69 -10.17
C VAL A 222 -19.02 -9.96 -9.78
N PHE A 223 -19.69 -11.10 -9.87
CA PHE A 223 -19.07 -12.40 -9.60
C PHE A 223 -18.62 -13.01 -10.93
N ASP A 224 -17.31 -13.17 -11.10
CA ASP A 224 -16.75 -13.88 -12.24
C ASP A 224 -16.94 -15.39 -12.04
N GLN A 225 -17.57 -16.05 -13.02
CA GLN A 225 -17.91 -17.47 -13.01
C GLN A 225 -18.57 -17.96 -11.69
N PRO A 226 -19.83 -17.57 -11.39
CA PRO A 226 -20.46 -17.81 -10.08
C PRO A 226 -20.46 -19.27 -9.61
N ALA A 227 -20.56 -20.24 -10.53
CA ALA A 227 -20.51 -21.66 -10.19
C ALA A 227 -19.14 -22.09 -9.64
N ALA A 228 -18.04 -21.59 -10.23
CA ALA A 228 -16.69 -21.86 -9.76
C ALA A 228 -16.43 -21.15 -8.42
N LEU A 229 -16.93 -19.92 -8.26
CA LEU A 229 -16.82 -19.19 -7.00
C LEU A 229 -17.54 -19.91 -5.86
N LYS A 230 -18.72 -20.46 -6.10
CA LYS A 230 -19.45 -21.27 -5.10
C LYS A 230 -18.66 -22.50 -4.67
N GLN A 231 -17.93 -23.15 -5.59
CA GLN A 231 -17.06 -24.29 -5.25
C GLN A 231 -15.88 -23.85 -4.38
N SER A 232 -15.23 -22.73 -4.71
CA SER A 232 -14.16 -22.17 -3.87
C SER A 232 -14.66 -21.82 -2.46
N CYS A 233 -15.83 -21.21 -2.32
CA CYS A 233 -16.40 -20.90 -1.01
C CYS A 233 -16.66 -22.13 -0.13
N VAL A 234 -16.91 -23.30 -0.72
CA VAL A 234 -17.12 -24.56 0.03
C VAL A 234 -15.79 -25.17 0.47
N ALA A 235 -14.68 -24.82 -0.19
CA ALA A 235 -13.35 -25.33 0.12
C ALA A 235 -12.61 -24.52 1.21
N LEU A 236 -13.13 -23.34 1.58
CA LEU A 236 -12.62 -22.43 2.60
C LEU A 236 -13.26 -22.68 3.96
#